data_AF-A0A812WJQ7-F1
#
_entry.id   AF-A0A812WJQ7-F1
#
_cell.length_a   1.000
_cell.length_b   1.000
_cell.length_c   1.000
_cell.angle_alpha   90.00
_cell.angle_beta   90.00
_cell.angle_gamma   90.00
#
_symmetry.space_group_name_H-M   'P 1'
#
loop_
_entity.id
_entity.type
_entity.pdbx_description
1 polymer ?
#
loop_
_entity_poly.entity_id
_entity_poly.type
_entity_poly.pdbx_seq_one_letter_code
_entity_poly.pdbx_strand_id
1 'polypeptide(L)'
;MDASPPPLDRTPSAHSRHTTAAAWCFERQFDGQELRPPVRIVVFDCDETLTLSTFLPDDVALRTQLDWTSQWEDYIATVNFESPFTSPGRLSQLREMLEDLRRGTHKLPGRMLAVLTRNNNGPIACLNLLRAAKLAQFFDAIWCMSQLPGIPTGIYRAETEWLSFEPPLFSLPDHKAHVVHSVAEQPAAWFPQIANAKLHILPDSLRPEEILLVDDVRTNFQCGGSNPKKVYRCCKVARYDAPNFRDMGLVRDMGGLGAHNEEDYKTLADFAKRPWAYKVDWRVHCIEKPFEGAELQPPVKLIIFDFDSALTLYTFMPEDPRCSKELGYSAPDSLKARYVEYNFETPYLEGSRVEQLGTLLKLLAHDAETDERRVLAVLTVNEAGAIAVLNLLMMADLANHFSAIWTLSTRIGEPGGVYRHGSQWKTNILPQPCRKLAVTAEVLESLLAHPSGWFPQISEGSGEVMEEKLLSGLSLANIVLVDDARTPSPFLQDEEYDALRHCRVASYDDEYRDQGLLWHMGGIGARSSEDYGTLLSFVRSPWNHAGQLTQMTSRPSFGFGAMDTPREDNPIPLQRSKTEQDLAQRLPQACKKREAEAAGLSDEMADSVVRSSTTD
;
A
#
# COMPACT_ATOMS: atom_id res chain seq x y z
N MET A 1 -46.05 6.03 17.15
CA MET A 1 -44.99 5.54 18.06
C MET A 1 -43.87 5.13 17.15
N ASP A 2 -42.89 6.01 16.96
CA ASP A 2 -41.79 5.74 16.03
C ASP A 2 -40.93 4.63 16.63
N ALA A 3 -40.90 3.49 15.93
CA ALA A 3 -40.17 2.32 16.35
C ALA A 3 -38.68 2.65 16.43
N SER A 4 -38.07 2.41 17.59
CA SER A 4 -36.65 2.64 17.81
C SER A 4 -35.82 1.58 17.06
N PRO A 5 -34.68 1.94 16.46
CA PRO A 5 -33.80 0.98 15.79
C PRO A 5 -33.10 0.02 16.79
N PRO A 6 -32.77 -1.22 16.39
CA PRO A 6 -32.25 -2.29 17.27
C PRO A 6 -30.75 -2.15 17.66
N PRO A 7 -30.31 -2.80 18.77
CA PRO A 7 -28.97 -2.70 19.36
C PRO A 7 -27.92 -3.64 18.74
N LEU A 8 -26.65 -3.35 19.02
CA LEU A 8 -25.57 -3.70 18.11
C LEU A 8 -24.13 -3.73 18.79
N ASP A 9 -23.38 -4.87 18.76
CA ASP A 9 -22.01 -5.18 19.31
C ASP A 9 -20.76 -5.25 18.33
N ARG A 10 -19.50 -5.16 18.80
CA ARG A 10 -18.25 -5.00 17.97
C ARG A 10 -17.21 -6.13 18.11
N THR A 11 -16.43 -6.40 17.04
CA THR A 11 -15.18 -7.21 17.08
C THR A 11 -13.99 -6.46 16.44
N PRO A 12 -12.77 -6.53 17.00
CA PRO A 12 -11.58 -5.83 16.48
C PRO A 12 -10.92 -6.53 15.27
N SER A 13 -10.30 -5.74 14.39
CA SER A 13 -9.38 -6.17 13.34
C SER A 13 -7.97 -5.65 13.68
N ALA A 14 -6.92 -6.39 13.31
CA ALA A 14 -5.52 -6.10 13.67
C ALA A 14 -4.59 -6.12 12.44
N HIS A 15 -5.09 -5.72 11.27
CA HIS A 15 -4.26 -5.51 10.07
C HIS A 15 -3.82 -4.04 9.91
N SER A 16 -3.98 -3.23 10.96
CA SER A 16 -3.95 -1.77 10.96
C SER A 16 -2.58 -1.08 10.84
N ARG A 17 -1.47 -1.81 10.63
CA ARG A 17 -0.13 -1.18 10.76
C ARG A 17 0.37 -0.43 9.53
N HIS A 18 -0.27 -0.58 8.36
CA HIS A 18 0.13 0.13 7.14
C HIS A 18 -1.10 0.74 6.48
N THR A 19 -1.48 1.93 6.95
CA THR A 19 -2.54 2.74 6.35
C THR A 19 -2.01 3.29 5.03
N THR A 20 -2.49 2.76 3.90
CA THR A 20 -2.36 3.49 2.63
C THR A 20 -3.32 4.68 2.69
N ALA A 21 -2.86 5.89 2.36
CA ALA A 21 -3.70 7.09 2.47
C ALA A 21 -4.83 7.15 1.42
N ALA A 22 -4.69 6.40 0.33
CA ALA A 22 -5.61 6.37 -0.80
C ALA A 22 -5.68 4.96 -1.42
N ALA A 23 -6.56 4.79 -2.40
CA ALA A 23 -6.62 3.59 -3.22
C ALA A 23 -5.36 3.44 -4.08
N TRP A 24 -4.78 2.24 -4.08
CA TRP A 24 -3.55 1.95 -4.81
C TRP A 24 -3.79 0.93 -5.91
N CYS A 25 -3.67 1.38 -7.15
CA CYS A 25 -3.79 0.54 -8.35
C CYS A 25 -2.43 0.15 -8.92
N PHE A 26 -2.27 -1.11 -9.31
CA PHE A 26 -1.03 -1.58 -9.94
C PHE A 26 -1.25 -2.84 -10.80
N GLU A 27 -0.48 -2.92 -11.90
CA GLU A 27 -0.38 -4.07 -12.78
C GLU A 27 0.95 -4.80 -12.55
N ARG A 28 0.87 -6.07 -12.14
CA ARG A 28 2.01 -6.98 -12.01
C ARG A 28 2.48 -7.43 -13.39
N GLN A 29 3.73 -7.89 -13.49
CA GLN A 29 4.24 -8.49 -14.71
C GLN A 29 3.55 -9.84 -14.99
N PHE A 30 3.23 -10.09 -16.25
CA PHE A 30 2.74 -11.35 -16.79
C PHE A 30 3.17 -11.51 -18.25
N ASP A 31 3.13 -12.74 -18.76
CA ASP A 31 3.47 -13.02 -20.16
C ASP A 31 2.45 -12.43 -21.12
N GLY A 32 2.90 -11.70 -22.14
CA GLY A 32 2.02 -11.02 -23.09
C GLY A 32 1.52 -9.64 -22.62
N GLN A 33 2.12 -9.05 -21.57
CA GLN A 33 1.76 -7.71 -21.07
C GLN A 33 1.92 -6.61 -22.13
N GLU A 34 2.83 -6.78 -23.08
CA GLU A 34 3.03 -5.88 -24.23
C GLU A 34 1.81 -5.81 -25.15
N LEU A 35 0.97 -6.86 -25.16
CA LEU A 35 -0.30 -6.88 -25.90
C LEU A 35 -1.39 -6.03 -25.24
N ARG A 36 -1.14 -5.53 -24.02
CA ARG A 36 -2.03 -4.63 -23.25
C ARG A 36 -3.48 -5.15 -23.21
N PRO A 37 -3.74 -6.38 -22.71
CA PRO A 37 -5.10 -6.90 -22.61
C PRO A 37 -6.03 -5.91 -21.92
N PRO A 38 -7.28 -5.71 -22.38
CA PRO A 38 -8.22 -4.87 -21.65
C PRO A 38 -8.64 -5.54 -20.33
N VAL A 39 -9.09 -4.74 -19.35
CA VAL A 39 -9.86 -5.29 -18.21
C VAL A 39 -11.29 -5.54 -18.69
N ARG A 40 -11.77 -6.77 -18.55
CA ARG A 40 -13.13 -7.20 -18.93
C ARG A 40 -14.04 -7.42 -17.73
N ILE A 41 -13.47 -7.80 -16.58
CA ILE A 41 -14.20 -7.99 -15.32
C ILE A 41 -13.54 -7.16 -14.23
N VAL A 42 -14.35 -6.45 -13.45
CA VAL A 42 -13.91 -5.84 -12.18
C VAL A 42 -14.65 -6.53 -11.05
N VAL A 43 -13.89 -7.16 -10.16
CA VAL A 43 -14.38 -7.85 -8.97
C VAL A 43 -14.08 -6.97 -7.77
N PHE A 44 -15.09 -6.63 -6.99
CA PHE A 44 -14.96 -5.85 -5.77
C PHE A 44 -15.13 -6.75 -4.54
N ASP A 45 -14.35 -6.54 -3.49
CA ASP A 45 -14.84 -6.91 -2.17
C ASP A 45 -16.01 -5.99 -1.76
N CYS A 46 -16.85 -6.48 -0.85
CA CYS A 46 -17.92 -5.68 -0.28
C CYS A 46 -17.44 -4.90 0.94
N ASP A 47 -16.93 -5.64 1.94
CA ASP A 47 -16.64 -5.13 3.27
C ASP A 47 -15.41 -4.22 3.24
N GLU A 48 -15.55 -2.99 3.74
CA GLU A 48 -14.47 -1.99 3.82
C GLU A 48 -13.77 -1.67 2.48
N THR A 49 -14.39 -2.09 1.37
CA THR A 49 -13.98 -1.79 -0.01
C THR A 49 -15.05 -0.96 -0.70
N LEU A 50 -16.28 -1.49 -0.81
CA LEU A 50 -17.44 -0.72 -1.25
C LEU A 50 -18.06 0.04 -0.07
N THR A 51 -18.22 -0.64 1.06
CA THR A 51 -18.63 -0.04 2.33
C THR A 51 -17.45 0.66 3.01
N LEU A 52 -17.72 1.62 3.89
CA LEU A 52 -16.74 2.23 4.79
C LEU A 52 -16.48 1.33 5.99
N SER A 53 -17.57 0.79 6.53
CA SER A 53 -17.58 -0.31 7.46
C SER A 53 -18.93 -1.01 7.32
N THR A 54 -18.94 -2.34 7.32
CA THR A 54 -20.17 -3.10 7.02
C THR A 54 -21.05 -3.31 8.25
N PHE A 55 -22.09 -2.49 8.37
CA PHE A 55 -23.16 -2.61 9.36
C PHE A 55 -24.40 -3.24 8.70
N LEU A 56 -24.79 -4.43 9.15
CA LEU A 56 -25.97 -5.15 8.66
C LEU A 56 -27.01 -5.30 9.78
N PRO A 57 -28.31 -5.09 9.50
CA PRO A 57 -29.37 -5.42 10.45
C PRO A 57 -29.35 -6.89 10.85
N ASP A 58 -29.64 -7.19 12.13
CA ASP A 58 -29.92 -8.57 12.56
C ASP A 58 -31.34 -8.98 12.16
N ASP A 59 -31.51 -9.17 10.86
CA ASP A 59 -32.74 -9.63 10.24
C ASP A 59 -32.44 -10.92 9.47
N VAL A 60 -33.25 -11.96 9.70
CA VAL A 60 -33.12 -13.22 8.95
C VAL A 60 -33.56 -13.00 7.50
N ALA A 61 -34.58 -12.17 7.27
CA ALA A 61 -35.09 -11.89 5.94
C ALA A 61 -34.04 -11.21 5.05
N LEU A 62 -33.19 -10.34 5.63
CA LEU A 62 -32.06 -9.73 4.93
C LEU A 62 -31.12 -10.77 4.29
N ARG A 63 -30.99 -11.94 4.92
CA ARG A 63 -30.09 -13.03 4.51
C ARG A 63 -30.74 -14.02 3.55
N THR A 64 -32.06 -14.12 3.56
CA THR A 64 -32.78 -15.20 2.85
C THR A 64 -33.71 -14.71 1.75
N GLN A 65 -34.16 -13.46 1.79
CA GLN A 65 -35.12 -12.90 0.82
C GLN A 65 -34.39 -11.99 -0.18
N LEU A 66 -34.52 -12.31 -1.46
CA LEU A 66 -33.92 -11.55 -2.55
C LEU A 66 -34.57 -10.19 -2.75
N ASP A 67 -35.78 -9.97 -2.26
CA ASP A 67 -36.61 -8.75 -2.38
C ASP A 67 -36.84 -8.09 -1.01
N TRP A 68 -35.90 -8.30 -0.08
CA TRP A 68 -35.94 -7.66 1.23
C TRP A 68 -36.04 -6.14 1.09
N THR A 69 -36.91 -5.54 1.89
CA THR A 69 -37.06 -4.10 2.02
C THR A 69 -37.11 -3.70 3.48
N SER A 70 -36.70 -2.48 3.78
CA SER A 70 -36.76 -1.93 5.13
C SER A 70 -37.06 -0.44 5.12
N GLN A 71 -37.82 0.02 6.11
CA GLN A 71 -38.03 1.46 6.32
C GLN A 71 -36.72 2.21 6.67
N TRP A 72 -35.63 1.48 6.97
CA TRP A 72 -34.33 2.04 7.35
C TRP A 72 -33.28 1.99 6.23
N GLU A 73 -33.66 1.69 4.99
CA GLU A 73 -32.73 1.58 3.86
C GLU A 73 -31.82 2.79 3.70
N ASP A 74 -32.37 4.00 3.75
CA ASP A 74 -31.58 5.25 3.61
C ASP A 74 -30.57 5.42 4.76
N TYR A 75 -30.94 5.02 5.97
CA TYR A 75 -30.04 5.07 7.13
C TYR A 75 -28.91 4.05 6.98
N ILE A 76 -29.24 2.80 6.63
CA ILE A 76 -28.28 1.73 6.39
C ILE A 76 -27.30 2.13 5.29
N ALA A 77 -27.80 2.68 4.18
CA ALA A 77 -26.99 3.18 3.09
C ALA A 77 -26.05 4.32 3.54
N THR A 78 -26.57 5.28 4.31
CA THR A 78 -25.78 6.40 4.82
C THR A 78 -24.64 5.95 5.72
N VAL A 79 -24.92 5.05 6.67
CA VAL A 79 -23.92 4.53 7.61
C VAL A 79 -22.83 3.75 6.88
N ASN A 80 -23.21 2.90 5.92
CA ASN A 80 -22.28 2.01 5.24
C ASN A 80 -21.51 2.67 4.09
N PHE A 81 -22.09 3.66 3.40
CA PHE A 81 -21.53 4.16 2.14
C PHE A 81 -21.24 5.67 2.10
N GLU A 82 -21.77 6.49 3.02
CA GLU A 82 -21.46 7.93 3.02
C GLU A 82 -20.32 8.24 3.98
N SER A 83 -19.29 8.94 3.49
CA SER A 83 -18.13 9.31 4.28
C SER A 83 -18.37 10.62 5.03
N PRO A 84 -18.02 10.71 6.33
CA PRO A 84 -17.99 11.98 7.05
C PRO A 84 -16.68 12.76 6.81
N PHE A 85 -15.71 12.22 6.07
CA PHE A 85 -14.37 12.82 5.89
C PHE A 85 -14.22 13.60 4.58
N THR A 86 -15.09 13.36 3.60
CA THR A 86 -15.12 14.06 2.31
C THR A 86 -16.37 14.92 2.22
N SER A 87 -16.47 15.73 1.16
CA SER A 87 -17.74 16.36 0.79
C SER A 87 -18.86 15.30 0.74
N PRO A 88 -20.09 15.66 1.18
CA PRO A 88 -21.23 14.78 1.02
C PRO A 88 -21.39 14.31 -0.43
N GLY A 89 -21.83 13.07 -0.62
CA GLY A 89 -22.09 12.52 -1.96
C GLY A 89 -21.07 11.46 -2.40
N ARG A 90 -20.37 10.82 -1.46
CA ARG A 90 -19.51 9.66 -1.73
C ARG A 90 -20.28 8.59 -2.51
N LEU A 91 -21.51 8.31 -2.10
CA LEU A 91 -22.33 7.29 -2.76
C LEU A 91 -22.68 7.68 -4.20
N SER A 92 -22.86 8.98 -4.48
CA SER A 92 -23.09 9.46 -5.85
C SER A 92 -21.86 9.26 -6.74
N GLN A 93 -20.67 9.58 -6.22
CA GLN A 93 -19.42 9.40 -6.95
C GLN A 93 -19.10 7.91 -7.17
N LEU A 94 -19.39 7.06 -6.18
CA LEU A 94 -19.30 5.61 -6.33
C LEU A 94 -20.21 5.09 -7.46
N ARG A 95 -21.46 5.58 -7.56
CA ARG A 95 -22.37 5.25 -8.67
C ARG A 95 -21.81 5.69 -10.02
N GLU A 96 -21.30 6.92 -10.11
CA GLU A 96 -20.71 7.46 -11.34
C GLU A 96 -19.52 6.62 -11.80
N MET A 97 -18.64 6.22 -10.88
CA MET A 97 -17.50 5.36 -11.16
C MET A 97 -17.93 3.97 -11.64
N LEU A 98 -18.91 3.32 -10.97
CA LEU A 98 -19.41 2.01 -11.39
C LEU A 98 -20.08 2.07 -12.77
N GLU A 99 -20.83 3.13 -13.06
CA GLU A 99 -21.43 3.37 -14.38
C GLU A 99 -20.35 3.56 -15.46
N ASP A 100 -19.31 4.34 -15.19
CA ASP A 100 -18.17 4.54 -16.10
C ASP A 100 -17.40 3.23 -16.37
N LEU A 101 -17.15 2.43 -15.33
CA LEU A 101 -16.53 1.11 -15.48
C LEU A 101 -17.36 0.19 -16.39
N ARG A 102 -18.67 0.14 -16.16
CA ARG A 102 -19.60 -0.72 -16.90
C ARG A 102 -19.78 -0.30 -18.35
N ARG A 103 -19.95 1.00 -18.61
CA ARG A 103 -20.17 1.54 -19.96
C ARG A 103 -18.95 1.37 -20.86
N GLY A 104 -17.75 1.42 -20.29
CA GLY A 104 -16.52 1.40 -21.08
C GLY A 104 -16.31 2.70 -21.85
N THR A 105 -15.60 2.63 -22.98
CA THR A 105 -15.37 3.79 -23.87
C THR A 105 -15.63 3.41 -25.31
N HIS A 106 -15.65 4.36 -26.25
CA HIS A 106 -15.74 4.04 -27.67
C HIS A 106 -14.63 3.10 -28.19
N LYS A 107 -13.50 2.97 -27.46
CA LYS A 107 -12.37 2.07 -27.80
C LYS A 107 -12.31 0.81 -26.95
N LEU A 108 -13.01 0.76 -25.82
CA LEU A 108 -12.92 -0.32 -24.84
C LEU A 108 -14.31 -0.85 -24.54
N PRO A 109 -14.54 -2.17 -24.62
CA PRO A 109 -15.85 -2.73 -24.32
C PRO A 109 -16.28 -2.38 -22.89
N GLY A 110 -17.59 -2.43 -22.66
CA GLY A 110 -18.13 -2.41 -21.30
C GLY A 110 -17.59 -3.57 -20.47
N ARG A 111 -17.58 -3.41 -19.14
CA ARG A 111 -17.06 -4.40 -18.19
C ARG A 111 -18.19 -5.04 -17.43
N MET A 112 -18.03 -6.32 -17.11
CA MET A 112 -18.86 -6.97 -16.10
C MET A 112 -18.34 -6.61 -14.71
N LEU A 113 -19.27 -6.31 -13.81
CA LEU A 113 -18.94 -5.97 -12.42
C LEU A 113 -19.46 -7.06 -11.50
N ALA A 114 -18.62 -7.55 -10.61
CA ALA A 114 -18.99 -8.57 -9.65
C ALA A 114 -18.53 -8.21 -8.24
N VAL A 115 -19.15 -8.83 -7.24
CA VAL A 115 -18.70 -8.78 -5.85
C VAL A 115 -18.19 -10.15 -5.43
N LEU A 116 -17.00 -10.21 -4.83
CA LEU A 116 -16.42 -11.40 -4.21
C LEU A 116 -16.12 -11.10 -2.75
N THR A 117 -16.93 -11.64 -1.86
CA THR A 117 -16.87 -11.33 -0.43
C THR A 117 -16.70 -12.57 0.44
N ARG A 118 -16.24 -12.37 1.67
CA ARG A 118 -16.22 -13.34 2.77
C ARG A 118 -17.27 -13.00 3.84
N ASN A 119 -18.26 -12.17 3.51
CA ASN A 119 -19.29 -11.79 4.46
C ASN A 119 -20.09 -13.01 4.90
N ASN A 120 -20.06 -13.31 6.21
CA ASN A 120 -20.74 -14.47 6.77
C ASN A 120 -22.27 -14.38 6.73
N ASN A 121 -22.88 -13.32 6.21
CA ASN A 121 -24.32 -13.24 5.99
C ASN A 121 -24.74 -13.72 4.60
N GLY A 122 -23.78 -14.10 3.75
CA GLY A 122 -24.02 -14.63 2.42
C GLY A 122 -24.24 -13.54 1.36
N PRO A 123 -24.36 -13.95 0.08
CA PRO A 123 -24.42 -13.02 -1.05
C PRO A 123 -25.75 -12.26 -1.11
N ILE A 124 -26.85 -12.83 -0.58
CA ILE A 124 -28.17 -12.18 -0.52
C ILE A 124 -28.12 -10.96 0.41
N ALA A 125 -27.47 -11.06 1.57
CA ALA A 125 -27.31 -9.93 2.48
C ALA A 125 -26.51 -8.79 1.83
N CYS A 126 -25.42 -9.12 1.13
CA CYS A 126 -24.65 -8.15 0.36
C CYS A 126 -25.48 -7.50 -0.76
N LEU A 127 -26.30 -8.27 -1.47
CA LEU A 127 -27.23 -7.72 -2.47
C LEU A 127 -28.18 -6.70 -1.86
N ASN A 128 -28.81 -7.05 -0.74
CA ASN A 128 -29.79 -6.20 -0.09
C ASN A 128 -29.15 -4.92 0.46
N LEU A 129 -27.92 -5.01 0.97
CA LEU A 129 -27.12 -3.84 1.34
C LEU A 129 -26.82 -2.93 0.13
N LEU A 130 -26.44 -3.51 -1.01
CA LEU A 130 -26.21 -2.77 -2.24
C LEU A 130 -27.51 -2.18 -2.82
N ARG A 131 -28.66 -2.81 -2.61
CA ARG A 131 -29.97 -2.28 -3.02
C ARG A 131 -30.38 -1.07 -2.20
N ALA A 132 -30.21 -1.12 -0.88
CA ALA A 132 -30.43 0.04 0.00
C ALA A 132 -29.60 1.25 -0.48
N ALA A 133 -28.36 1.00 -0.94
CA ALA A 133 -27.49 2.02 -1.50
C ALA A 133 -27.74 2.36 -3.00
N LYS A 134 -28.71 1.71 -3.65
CA LYS A 134 -29.00 1.84 -5.10
C LYS A 134 -27.77 1.56 -5.97
N LEU A 135 -26.96 0.57 -5.57
CA LEU A 135 -25.76 0.11 -6.26
C LEU A 135 -25.95 -1.24 -6.97
N ALA A 136 -26.91 -2.07 -6.54
CA ALA A 136 -27.11 -3.41 -7.09
C ALA A 136 -27.26 -3.44 -8.62
N GLN A 137 -27.88 -2.42 -9.20
CA GLN A 137 -28.05 -2.29 -10.66
C GLN A 137 -26.75 -2.20 -11.48
N PHE A 138 -25.61 -1.93 -10.85
CA PHE A 138 -24.33 -1.89 -11.57
C PHE A 138 -23.69 -3.27 -11.69
N PHE A 139 -24.01 -4.20 -10.78
CA PHE A 139 -23.39 -5.52 -10.69
C PHE A 139 -24.14 -6.60 -11.48
N ASP A 140 -23.38 -7.60 -11.91
CA ASP A 140 -23.85 -8.76 -12.68
C ASP A 140 -23.83 -10.05 -11.86
N ALA A 141 -22.97 -10.13 -10.83
CA ALA A 141 -22.89 -11.28 -9.92
C ALA A 141 -22.38 -10.86 -8.53
N ILE A 142 -22.77 -11.64 -7.52
CA ILE A 142 -22.24 -11.57 -6.15
C ILE A 142 -21.93 -12.99 -5.71
N TRP A 143 -20.70 -13.23 -5.30
CA TRP A 143 -20.21 -14.51 -4.80
C TRP A 143 -19.74 -14.34 -3.36
N CYS A 144 -20.09 -15.31 -2.52
CA CYS A 144 -19.68 -15.35 -1.12
C CYS A 144 -18.87 -16.62 -0.89
N MET A 145 -17.64 -16.47 -0.42
CA MET A 145 -16.76 -17.60 -0.09
C MET A 145 -17.16 -18.28 1.21
N SER A 146 -17.87 -17.57 2.11
CA SER A 146 -18.36 -18.13 3.37
C SER A 146 -19.52 -19.08 3.13
N GLN A 147 -19.34 -20.33 3.54
CA GLN A 147 -20.35 -21.37 3.38
C GLN A 147 -21.23 -21.42 4.61
N LEU A 148 -22.51 -21.05 4.43
CA LEU A 148 -23.54 -21.25 5.44
C LEU A 148 -24.58 -22.26 4.95
N PRO A 149 -24.94 -23.26 5.77
CA PRO A 149 -25.97 -24.23 5.40
C PRO A 149 -27.29 -23.55 5.01
N GLY A 150 -27.81 -23.87 3.82
CA GLY A 150 -29.08 -23.36 3.32
C GLY A 150 -29.05 -21.95 2.74
N ILE A 151 -27.90 -21.28 2.72
CA ILE A 151 -27.72 -19.99 2.04
C ILE A 151 -26.91 -20.24 0.77
N PRO A 152 -27.37 -19.78 -0.41
CA PRO A 152 -26.63 -19.96 -1.66
C PRO A 152 -25.30 -19.23 -1.60
N THR A 153 -24.27 -19.77 -2.25
CA THR A 153 -22.94 -19.13 -2.28
C THR A 153 -22.76 -18.14 -3.43
N GLY A 154 -23.70 -18.11 -4.39
CA GLY A 154 -23.71 -17.12 -5.45
C GLY A 154 -25.11 -16.66 -5.84
N ILE A 155 -25.17 -15.43 -6.32
CA ILE A 155 -26.33 -14.89 -7.03
C ILE A 155 -25.85 -14.14 -8.28
N TYR A 156 -26.67 -14.11 -9.31
CA TYR A 156 -26.37 -13.39 -10.54
C TYR A 156 -27.61 -12.69 -11.06
N ARG A 157 -27.40 -11.68 -11.89
CA ARG A 157 -28.49 -10.94 -12.51
C ARG A 157 -28.80 -11.48 -13.91
N ALA A 158 -30.00 -12.01 -14.08
CA ALA A 158 -30.58 -12.37 -15.36
C ALA A 158 -31.56 -11.26 -15.79
N GLU A 159 -31.15 -10.44 -16.76
CA GLU A 159 -31.91 -9.25 -17.19
C GLU A 159 -32.18 -8.28 -16.01
N THR A 160 -33.40 -8.27 -15.47
CA THR A 160 -33.80 -7.45 -14.32
C THR A 160 -33.93 -8.24 -13.01
N GLU A 161 -33.87 -9.57 -13.06
CA GLU A 161 -34.08 -10.44 -11.92
C GLU A 161 -32.76 -10.96 -11.35
N TRP A 162 -32.72 -11.19 -10.04
CA TRP A 162 -31.60 -11.82 -9.36
C TRP A 162 -31.93 -13.28 -9.09
N LEU A 163 -31.05 -14.19 -9.49
CA LEU A 163 -31.21 -15.62 -9.36
C LEU A 163 -30.07 -16.20 -8.52
N SER A 164 -30.40 -17.17 -7.67
CA SER A 164 -29.40 -17.89 -6.85
C SER A 164 -28.79 -19.04 -7.63
N PHE A 165 -27.53 -19.34 -7.38
CA PHE A 165 -26.81 -20.47 -7.95
C PHE A 165 -25.64 -20.90 -7.04
N GLU A 166 -25.04 -22.04 -7.34
CA GLU A 166 -23.83 -22.52 -6.65
C GLU A 166 -22.61 -22.38 -7.56
N PRO A 167 -21.80 -21.31 -7.41
CA PRO A 167 -20.50 -21.23 -8.07
C PRO A 167 -19.58 -22.38 -7.64
N PRO A 168 -18.55 -22.73 -8.43
CA PRO A 168 -17.65 -23.85 -8.15
C PRO A 168 -16.64 -23.54 -7.02
N LEU A 169 -17.09 -22.98 -5.90
CA LEU A 169 -16.25 -22.64 -4.75
C LEU A 169 -15.72 -23.88 -4.01
N PHE A 170 -16.51 -24.96 -3.97
CA PHE A 170 -16.16 -26.18 -3.21
C PHE A 170 -14.92 -26.91 -3.71
N SER A 171 -14.53 -26.69 -4.97
CA SER A 171 -13.34 -27.31 -5.58
C SER A 171 -12.09 -26.44 -5.44
N LEU A 172 -12.21 -25.25 -4.86
CA LEU A 172 -11.12 -24.28 -4.78
C LEU A 172 -10.59 -24.13 -3.35
N PRO A 173 -9.29 -23.85 -3.19
CA PRO A 173 -8.77 -23.33 -1.94
C PRO A 173 -9.50 -22.05 -1.52
N ASP A 174 -9.68 -21.85 -0.22
CA ASP A 174 -10.35 -20.68 0.38
C ASP A 174 -9.51 -19.39 0.23
N HIS A 175 -9.36 -18.92 -1.00
CA HIS A 175 -8.57 -17.74 -1.34
C HIS A 175 -9.07 -17.03 -2.60
N LYS A 176 -9.23 -15.69 -2.56
CA LYS A 176 -9.78 -14.91 -3.68
C LYS A 176 -8.95 -15.02 -4.97
N ALA A 177 -7.63 -15.05 -4.88
CA ALA A 177 -6.77 -15.31 -6.05
C ALA A 177 -7.11 -16.63 -6.78
N HIS A 178 -7.51 -17.70 -6.07
CA HIS A 178 -7.95 -18.95 -6.71
C HIS A 178 -9.29 -18.78 -7.41
N VAL A 179 -10.22 -18.05 -6.78
CA VAL A 179 -11.51 -17.70 -7.40
C VAL A 179 -11.30 -16.92 -8.69
N VAL A 180 -10.49 -15.86 -8.68
CA VAL A 180 -10.20 -15.06 -9.88
C VAL A 180 -9.64 -15.91 -11.03
N HIS A 181 -8.72 -16.84 -10.75
CA HIS A 181 -8.22 -17.76 -11.78
C HIS A 181 -9.31 -18.71 -12.29
N SER A 182 -10.16 -19.24 -11.40
CA SER A 182 -11.30 -20.08 -11.82
C SER A 182 -12.32 -19.32 -12.65
N VAL A 183 -12.58 -18.04 -12.36
CA VAL A 183 -13.42 -17.17 -13.20
C VAL A 183 -12.84 -17.05 -14.61
N ALA A 184 -11.52 -16.88 -14.72
CA ALA A 184 -10.87 -16.80 -16.03
C ALA A 184 -10.96 -18.13 -16.81
N GLU A 185 -10.74 -19.25 -16.12
CA GLU A 185 -10.76 -20.60 -16.70
C GLU A 185 -12.17 -21.03 -17.14
N GLN A 186 -13.21 -20.67 -16.39
CA GLN A 186 -14.59 -21.14 -16.62
C GLN A 186 -15.64 -20.01 -16.45
N PRO A 187 -15.63 -18.96 -17.31
CA PRO A 187 -16.49 -17.79 -17.09
C PRO A 187 -17.99 -18.12 -16.97
N ALA A 188 -18.48 -19.07 -17.77
CA ALA A 188 -19.88 -19.48 -17.76
C ALA A 188 -20.34 -20.14 -16.45
N ALA A 189 -19.43 -20.77 -15.69
CA ALA A 189 -19.75 -21.35 -14.39
C ALA A 189 -19.91 -20.29 -13.30
N TRP A 190 -19.31 -19.12 -13.48
CA TRP A 190 -19.35 -17.98 -12.54
C TRP A 190 -20.39 -16.92 -12.92
N PHE A 191 -20.73 -16.87 -14.21
CA PHE A 191 -21.75 -15.98 -14.78
C PHE A 191 -22.75 -16.79 -15.63
N PRO A 192 -23.68 -17.53 -15.00
CA PRO A 192 -24.65 -18.38 -15.72
C PRO A 192 -25.51 -17.62 -16.73
N GLN A 193 -25.69 -16.31 -16.56
CA GLN A 193 -26.40 -15.46 -17.52
C GLN A 193 -25.75 -15.44 -18.91
N ILE A 194 -24.46 -15.74 -19.04
CA ILE A 194 -23.77 -15.79 -20.35
C ILE A 194 -24.33 -16.92 -21.22
N ALA A 195 -24.72 -18.05 -20.61
CA ALA A 195 -25.29 -19.17 -21.35
C ALA A 195 -26.70 -18.89 -21.88
N ASN A 196 -27.47 -18.06 -21.16
CA ASN A 196 -28.88 -17.82 -21.44
C ASN A 196 -29.14 -16.55 -22.25
N ALA A 197 -28.27 -15.55 -22.13
CA ALA A 197 -28.44 -14.26 -22.78
C ALA A 197 -27.55 -14.12 -24.03
N LYS A 198 -28.03 -13.39 -25.04
CA LYS A 198 -27.20 -12.88 -26.17
C LYS A 198 -26.19 -11.80 -25.72
N LEU A 199 -25.78 -11.81 -24.46
CA LEU A 199 -24.82 -10.87 -23.88
C LEU A 199 -23.41 -11.34 -24.25
N HIS A 200 -23.01 -11.07 -25.50
CA HIS A 200 -21.67 -11.34 -26.04
C HIS A 200 -20.56 -10.42 -25.47
N ILE A 201 -20.68 -10.00 -24.20
CA ILE A 201 -19.74 -9.03 -23.61
C ILE A 201 -18.43 -9.74 -23.24
N LEU A 202 -18.50 -11.00 -22.77
CA LEU A 202 -17.32 -11.78 -22.43
C LEU A 202 -16.97 -12.78 -23.54
N PRO A 203 -15.67 -13.01 -23.78
CA PRO A 203 -15.19 -14.06 -24.67
C PRO A 203 -15.38 -15.44 -24.02
N ASP A 204 -15.38 -16.50 -24.83
CA ASP A 204 -15.50 -17.88 -24.35
C ASP A 204 -14.34 -18.30 -23.43
N SER A 205 -13.18 -17.65 -23.57
CA SER A 205 -12.03 -17.83 -22.69
C SER A 205 -11.50 -16.46 -22.25
N LEU A 206 -11.32 -16.32 -20.93
CA LEU A 206 -10.71 -15.15 -20.32
C LEU A 206 -9.29 -15.50 -19.86
N ARG A 207 -8.44 -14.48 -19.77
CA ARG A 207 -7.15 -14.61 -19.10
C ARG A 207 -7.21 -13.98 -17.71
N PRO A 208 -6.46 -14.48 -16.70
CA PRO A 208 -6.46 -13.90 -15.36
C PRO A 208 -6.12 -12.40 -15.34
N GLU A 209 -5.24 -11.95 -16.24
CA GLU A 209 -4.90 -10.53 -16.40
C GLU A 209 -6.04 -9.67 -16.96
N GLU A 210 -7.11 -10.24 -17.54
CA GLU A 210 -8.30 -9.50 -17.97
C GLU A 210 -9.27 -9.23 -16.80
N ILE A 211 -8.93 -9.68 -15.58
CA ILE A 211 -9.73 -9.51 -14.37
C ILE A 211 -8.99 -8.59 -13.39
N LEU A 212 -9.68 -7.56 -12.91
CA LEU A 212 -9.23 -6.63 -11.87
C LEU A 212 -9.89 -6.99 -10.54
N LEU A 213 -9.10 -7.22 -9.47
CA LEU A 213 -9.62 -7.34 -8.10
C LEU A 213 -9.43 -6.02 -7.34
N VAL A 214 -10.51 -5.50 -6.75
CA VAL A 214 -10.53 -4.32 -5.87
C VAL A 214 -10.86 -4.81 -4.47
N ASP A 215 -9.92 -4.68 -3.54
CA ASP A 215 -10.01 -5.31 -2.22
C ASP A 215 -9.23 -4.48 -1.20
N ASP A 216 -9.69 -4.44 0.03
CA ASP A 216 -9.02 -3.77 1.13
C ASP A 216 -8.11 -4.73 1.93
N VAL A 217 -8.25 -6.04 1.75
CA VAL A 217 -7.40 -7.05 2.37
C VAL A 217 -6.28 -7.46 1.41
N ARG A 218 -5.10 -6.99 1.79
CA ARG A 218 -3.81 -7.21 1.15
C ARG A 218 -3.53 -8.64 0.68
N THR A 219 -3.78 -9.62 1.54
CA THR A 219 -3.42 -11.02 1.30
C THR A 219 -4.32 -11.66 0.24
N ASN A 220 -5.48 -11.09 -0.09
CA ASN A 220 -6.38 -11.66 -1.10
C ASN A 220 -5.81 -11.62 -2.54
N PHE A 221 -4.83 -10.77 -2.82
CA PHE A 221 -4.24 -10.61 -4.16
C PHE A 221 -3.26 -11.73 -4.55
N GLN A 222 -2.75 -12.51 -3.60
CA GLN A 222 -1.91 -13.66 -3.93
C GLN A 222 -1.94 -14.74 -2.86
N CYS A 223 -1.90 -15.98 -3.30
CA CYS A 223 -1.74 -17.13 -2.43
C CYS A 223 -0.36 -17.74 -2.66
N GLY A 224 0.39 -17.99 -1.59
CA GLY A 224 1.62 -18.78 -1.64
C GLY A 224 1.34 -20.30 -1.65
N GLY A 225 2.38 -21.11 -1.49
CA GLY A 225 2.26 -22.57 -1.37
C GLY A 225 2.59 -23.35 -2.65
N SER A 226 2.09 -24.58 -2.77
CA SER A 226 2.43 -25.51 -3.88
C SER A 226 1.79 -25.15 -5.22
N ASN A 227 0.72 -24.35 -5.21
CA ASN A 227 0.04 -23.85 -6.41
C ASN A 227 -0.20 -22.34 -6.26
N PRO A 228 0.86 -21.52 -6.38
CA PRO A 228 0.76 -20.10 -6.12
C PRO A 228 -0.12 -19.44 -7.20
N LYS A 229 -1.12 -18.68 -6.77
CA LYS A 229 -2.00 -17.90 -7.65
C LYS A 229 -1.84 -16.43 -7.34
N LYS A 230 -1.65 -15.62 -8.38
CA LYS A 230 -1.47 -14.17 -8.29
C LYS A 230 -2.59 -13.48 -9.08
N VAL A 231 -3.15 -12.42 -8.52
CA VAL A 231 -4.01 -11.49 -9.26
C VAL A 231 -3.10 -10.45 -9.92
N TYR A 232 -3.17 -10.33 -11.24
CA TYR A 232 -2.24 -9.47 -11.98
C TYR A 232 -2.62 -7.99 -11.96
N ARG A 233 -3.90 -7.68 -11.81
CA ARG A 233 -4.41 -6.30 -11.75
C ARG A 233 -5.19 -6.13 -10.46
N CYS A 234 -4.68 -5.26 -9.60
CA CYS A 234 -5.18 -5.12 -8.25
C CYS A 234 -5.38 -3.64 -7.91
N CYS A 235 -6.42 -3.34 -7.14
CA CYS A 235 -6.61 -2.07 -6.47
C CYS A 235 -6.77 -2.31 -4.98
N LYS A 236 -5.80 -1.88 -4.17
CA LYS A 236 -5.86 -1.93 -2.71
C LYS A 236 -6.60 -0.71 -2.19
N VAL A 237 -7.71 -0.90 -1.50
CA VAL A 237 -8.45 0.19 -0.86
C VAL A 237 -7.82 0.54 0.49
N ALA A 238 -7.70 1.82 0.80
CA ALA A 238 -7.18 2.32 2.08
C ALA A 238 -7.98 1.82 3.29
N ARG A 239 -7.29 1.61 4.41
CA ARG A 239 -7.91 1.45 5.73
C ARG A 239 -7.39 2.51 6.68
N TYR A 240 -8.24 2.94 7.62
CA TYR A 240 -7.95 4.00 8.57
C TYR A 240 -8.79 3.82 9.84
N ASP A 241 -8.37 4.50 10.90
CA ASP A 241 -9.12 4.59 12.14
C ASP A 241 -9.86 5.92 12.19
N ALA A 242 -11.14 5.88 12.54
CA ALA A 242 -12.00 7.05 12.64
C ALA A 242 -12.38 7.32 14.10
N PRO A 243 -11.84 8.38 14.72
CA PRO A 243 -12.34 8.83 16.01
C PRO A 243 -13.76 9.39 15.83
N ASN A 244 -14.71 8.87 16.60
CA ASN A 244 -16.11 9.30 16.58
C ASN A 244 -16.80 9.18 15.22
N PHE A 245 -16.70 8.01 14.57
CA PHE A 245 -17.44 7.77 13.32
C PHE A 245 -18.94 7.78 13.59
N ARG A 246 -19.63 8.85 13.15
CA ARG A 246 -21.09 9.00 13.31
C ARG A 246 -21.57 8.64 14.71
N ASP A 247 -20.81 9.08 15.71
CA ASP A 247 -21.16 8.92 17.13
C ASP A 247 -21.16 7.48 17.64
N MET A 248 -20.46 6.61 16.93
CA MET A 248 -20.20 5.22 17.33
C MET A 248 -18.89 5.08 18.09
N GLY A 249 -18.28 6.20 18.49
CA GLY A 249 -16.95 6.25 19.08
C GLY A 249 -15.85 5.90 18.08
N LEU A 250 -14.72 5.40 18.58
CA LEU A 250 -13.57 5.01 17.75
C LEU A 250 -13.90 3.75 16.94
N VAL A 251 -14.05 3.88 15.63
CA VAL A 251 -14.15 2.74 14.72
C VAL A 251 -12.79 2.52 14.08
N ARG A 252 -12.25 1.31 14.24
CA ARG A 252 -10.93 0.94 13.70
C ARG A 252 -11.06 0.16 12.41
N ASP A 253 -10.02 0.21 11.58
CA ASP A 253 -9.96 -0.49 10.29
C ASP A 253 -11.22 -0.26 9.46
N MET A 254 -11.67 1.00 9.41
CA MET A 254 -12.61 1.46 8.40
C MET A 254 -11.87 1.52 7.07
N GLY A 255 -12.60 1.40 5.97
CA GLY A 255 -12.05 1.55 4.64
C GLY A 255 -13.00 2.29 3.73
N GLY A 256 -13.14 1.74 2.52
CA GLY A 256 -14.05 2.21 1.50
C GLY A 256 -13.36 3.09 0.47
N LEU A 257 -13.52 2.75 -0.80
CA LEU A 257 -13.03 3.53 -1.93
C LEU A 257 -13.61 4.94 -1.86
N GLY A 258 -12.78 5.99 -1.92
CA GLY A 258 -13.25 7.38 -1.83
C GLY A 258 -13.67 7.82 -0.43
N ALA A 259 -13.27 7.10 0.61
CA ALA A 259 -13.57 7.47 1.98
C ALA A 259 -12.89 8.77 2.42
N HIS A 260 -11.61 8.94 2.08
CA HIS A 260 -10.82 10.12 2.40
C HIS A 260 -10.35 10.89 1.17
N ASN A 261 -10.38 10.26 -0.01
CA ASN A 261 -9.92 10.88 -1.24
C ASN A 261 -10.85 10.53 -2.40
N GLU A 262 -11.63 11.50 -2.87
CA GLU A 262 -12.51 11.36 -4.05
C GLU A 262 -11.76 10.95 -5.33
N GLU A 263 -10.45 11.21 -5.41
CA GLU A 263 -9.61 10.78 -6.53
C GLU A 263 -9.50 9.25 -6.65
N ASP A 264 -9.76 8.49 -5.58
CA ASP A 264 -9.78 7.03 -5.61
C ASP A 264 -10.67 6.50 -6.75
N TYR A 265 -11.81 7.15 -6.98
CA TYR A 265 -12.74 6.79 -8.06
C TYR A 265 -12.13 6.98 -9.44
N LYS A 266 -11.47 8.13 -9.65
CA LYS A 266 -10.82 8.47 -10.92
C LYS A 266 -9.64 7.54 -11.18
N THR A 267 -8.82 7.29 -10.17
CA THR A 267 -7.67 6.38 -10.22
C THR A 267 -8.09 4.97 -10.58
N LEU A 268 -9.12 4.42 -9.92
CA LEU A 268 -9.63 3.09 -10.23
C LEU A 268 -10.22 3.00 -11.65
N ALA A 269 -11.02 4.00 -12.04
CA ALA A 269 -11.61 4.05 -13.37
C ALA A 269 -10.55 4.14 -14.48
N ASP A 270 -9.52 4.97 -14.28
CA ASP A 270 -8.41 5.11 -15.20
C ASP A 270 -7.56 3.83 -15.26
N PHE A 271 -7.28 3.20 -14.11
CA PHE A 271 -6.57 1.94 -14.05
C PHE A 271 -7.31 0.83 -14.82
N ALA A 272 -8.62 0.71 -14.66
CA ALA A 272 -9.42 -0.25 -15.41
C ALA A 272 -9.41 0.01 -16.93
N LYS A 273 -9.22 1.26 -17.35
CA LYS A 273 -9.10 1.66 -18.77
C LYS A 273 -7.70 1.44 -19.33
N ARG A 274 -6.67 1.70 -18.54
CA ARG A 274 -5.26 1.73 -18.99
C ARG A 274 -4.34 1.08 -17.95
N PRO A 275 -4.51 -0.21 -17.63
CA PRO A 275 -3.76 -0.85 -16.55
C PRO A 275 -2.24 -0.83 -16.77
N TRP A 276 -1.81 -0.87 -18.03
CA TRP A 276 -0.40 -0.76 -18.43
C TRP A 276 0.26 0.59 -18.13
N ALA A 277 -0.50 1.61 -17.72
CA ALA A 277 0.04 2.88 -17.23
C ALA A 277 0.39 2.82 -15.73
N TYR A 278 -0.03 1.76 -15.03
CA TYR A 278 0.16 1.55 -13.60
C TYR A 278 1.15 0.41 -13.36
N LYS A 279 2.21 0.38 -14.15
CA LYS A 279 3.27 -0.61 -13.99
C LYS A 279 4.04 -0.33 -12.70
N VAL A 280 4.48 -1.42 -12.11
CA VAL A 280 5.40 -1.41 -11.00
C VAL A 280 6.79 -1.07 -11.56
N ASP A 281 7.34 0.09 -11.22
CA ASP A 281 8.67 0.50 -11.65
C ASP A 281 9.71 -0.30 -10.87
N TRP A 282 10.40 -1.22 -11.56
CA TRP A 282 11.43 -2.09 -10.96
C TRP A 282 12.83 -1.50 -11.02
N ARG A 283 12.93 -0.28 -11.53
CA ARG A 283 14.20 0.41 -11.76
C ARG A 283 14.14 1.80 -11.15
N VAL A 284 15.31 2.27 -10.78
CA VAL A 284 15.52 3.65 -10.41
C VAL A 284 15.25 4.57 -11.61
N HIS A 285 14.54 5.67 -11.38
CA HIS A 285 14.24 6.68 -12.38
C HIS A 285 14.65 8.07 -11.88
N CYS A 286 15.67 8.66 -12.50
CA CYS A 286 16.15 9.99 -12.13
C CYS A 286 15.79 11.05 -13.17
N ILE A 287 15.38 12.23 -12.68
CA ILE A 287 14.96 13.38 -13.48
C ILE A 287 15.61 14.65 -12.92
N GLU A 288 16.06 15.51 -13.83
CA GLU A 288 16.30 16.93 -13.56
C GLU A 288 15.14 17.75 -14.18
N LYS A 289 14.45 18.52 -13.34
CA LYS A 289 13.43 19.48 -13.77
C LYS A 289 14.10 20.70 -14.41
N PRO A 290 13.44 21.39 -15.35
CA PRO A 290 13.93 22.67 -15.84
C PRO A 290 14.02 23.72 -14.73
N PHE A 291 15.11 24.49 -14.66
CA PHE A 291 15.28 25.62 -13.74
C PHE A 291 16.19 26.70 -14.33
N GLU A 292 16.11 27.92 -13.79
CA GLU A 292 16.99 29.03 -14.19
C GLU A 292 18.44 28.76 -13.76
N GLY A 293 19.39 28.78 -14.71
CA GLY A 293 20.79 28.44 -14.47
C GLY A 293 21.14 26.98 -14.75
N ALA A 294 20.21 26.15 -15.25
CA ALA A 294 20.49 24.76 -15.63
C ALA A 294 21.57 24.65 -16.73
N GLU A 295 21.69 25.65 -17.59
CA GLU A 295 22.74 25.76 -18.61
C GLU A 295 24.16 25.86 -18.03
N LEU A 296 24.28 26.29 -16.77
CA LEU A 296 25.55 26.33 -16.03
C LEU A 296 25.96 24.96 -15.48
N GLN A 297 25.09 23.94 -15.63
CA GLN A 297 25.34 22.57 -15.19
C GLN A 297 25.85 22.49 -13.74
N PRO A 298 25.14 23.11 -12.77
CA PRO A 298 25.64 23.19 -11.40
C PRO A 298 25.90 21.78 -10.85
N PRO A 299 27.03 21.52 -10.17
CA PRO A 299 27.36 20.19 -9.69
C PRO A 299 26.44 19.79 -8.52
N VAL A 300 26.26 18.49 -8.33
CA VAL A 300 25.61 17.95 -7.13
C VAL A 300 26.58 18.03 -5.95
N LYS A 301 26.18 18.71 -4.87
CA LYS A 301 26.97 18.87 -3.64
C LYS A 301 26.40 18.05 -2.47
N LEU A 302 25.09 17.84 -2.45
CA LEU A 302 24.38 17.13 -1.38
C LEU A 302 23.41 16.11 -1.99
N ILE A 303 23.41 14.90 -1.42
CA ILE A 303 22.46 13.84 -1.76
C ILE A 303 21.72 13.45 -0.49
N ILE A 304 20.40 13.53 -0.53
CA ILE A 304 19.53 13.18 0.59
C ILE A 304 18.76 11.93 0.20
N PHE A 305 18.93 10.87 0.97
CA PHE A 305 18.19 9.62 0.81
C PHE A 305 17.00 9.59 1.76
N ASP A 306 15.83 9.19 1.28
CA ASP A 306 14.84 8.62 2.19
C ASP A 306 15.38 7.29 2.74
N PHE A 307 15.14 7.05 4.03
CA PHE A 307 15.55 5.80 4.64
C PHE A 307 14.62 4.67 4.24
N ASP A 308 13.32 4.90 4.41
CA ASP A 308 12.29 3.89 4.29
C ASP A 308 12.09 3.60 2.80
N SER A 309 12.37 2.38 2.37
CA SER A 309 12.20 1.96 0.97
C SER A 309 13.09 2.63 -0.09
N ALA A 310 13.97 3.58 0.23
CA ALA A 310 15.05 3.99 -0.68
C ALA A 310 16.38 3.28 -0.35
N LEU A 311 16.78 3.24 0.93
CA LEU A 311 17.95 2.48 1.38
C LEU A 311 17.56 1.05 1.80
N THR A 312 16.45 0.91 2.54
CA THR A 312 15.91 -0.40 2.92
C THR A 312 15.02 -0.98 1.81
N LEU A 313 14.88 -2.30 1.78
CA LEU A 313 13.83 -2.97 1.02
C LEU A 313 12.48 -2.76 1.66
N TYR A 314 12.45 -2.98 2.96
CA TYR A 314 11.33 -2.77 3.84
C TYR A 314 11.88 -2.57 5.25
N THR A 315 11.39 -1.57 5.97
CA THR A 315 11.98 -1.19 7.24
C THR A 315 11.38 -2.01 8.40
N PHE A 316 12.17 -2.92 8.94
CA PHE A 316 11.91 -3.62 10.20
C PHE A 316 12.78 -3.03 11.29
N MET A 317 12.16 -2.28 12.21
CA MET A 317 12.86 -1.68 13.34
C MET A 317 13.07 -2.67 14.49
N PRO A 318 14.22 -2.62 15.20
CA PRO A 318 14.41 -3.37 16.42
C PRO A 318 13.41 -3.00 17.52
N GLU A 319 12.87 -4.01 18.20
CA GLU A 319 11.92 -3.82 19.31
C GLU A 319 12.58 -3.31 20.59
N ASP A 320 13.90 -3.49 20.70
CA ASP A 320 14.66 -3.05 21.87
C ASP A 320 14.68 -1.51 21.93
N PRO A 321 14.12 -0.89 22.99
CA PRO A 321 14.02 0.56 23.09
C PRO A 321 15.39 1.26 23.22
N ARG A 322 16.47 0.52 23.49
CA ARG A 322 17.83 1.08 23.44
C ARG A 322 18.24 1.45 22.01
N CYS A 323 17.72 0.75 21.00
CA CYS A 323 18.00 1.06 19.60
C CYS A 323 17.60 2.49 19.22
N SER A 324 16.56 3.06 19.81
CA SER A 324 16.16 4.45 19.57
C SER A 324 16.77 5.48 20.53
N LYS A 325 17.49 5.05 21.57
CA LYS A 325 17.99 5.92 22.65
C LYS A 325 19.50 6.00 22.76
N GLU A 326 20.21 4.93 22.41
CA GLU A 326 21.65 4.79 22.59
C GLU A 326 22.36 4.86 21.23
N LEU A 327 23.25 5.84 21.04
CA LEU A 327 24.11 5.90 19.85
C LEU A 327 25.08 4.72 19.83
N GLY A 328 25.17 4.01 18.72
CA GLY A 328 26.06 2.85 18.60
C GLY A 328 25.51 1.59 19.24
N TYR A 329 24.19 1.51 19.46
CA TYR A 329 23.56 0.27 19.90
C TYR A 329 23.83 -0.85 18.88
N SER A 330 24.38 -1.96 19.37
CA SER A 330 24.60 -3.17 18.58
C SER A 330 23.73 -4.28 19.12
N ALA A 331 22.84 -4.80 18.28
CA ALA A 331 22.08 -6.00 18.60
C ALA A 331 23.03 -7.22 18.67
N PRO A 332 22.63 -8.31 19.36
CA PRO A 332 23.33 -9.59 19.26
C PRO A 332 23.54 -10.01 17.79
N ASP A 333 24.66 -10.63 17.46
CA ASP A 333 25.06 -10.92 16.06
C ASP A 333 23.98 -11.65 15.25
N SER A 334 23.25 -12.58 15.87
CA SER A 334 22.15 -13.30 15.22
C SER A 334 20.98 -12.39 14.84
N LEU A 335 20.65 -11.41 15.70
CA LEU A 335 19.61 -10.41 15.42
C LEU A 335 20.11 -9.35 14.44
N LYS A 336 21.37 -8.91 14.57
CA LYS A 336 22.03 -8.02 13.61
C LYS A 336 21.93 -8.61 12.20
N ALA A 337 22.36 -9.85 12.01
CA ALA A 337 22.30 -10.54 10.73
C ALA A 337 20.87 -10.60 10.17
N ARG A 338 19.88 -10.90 11.01
CA ARG A 338 18.47 -10.92 10.61
C ARG A 338 17.96 -9.53 10.21
N TYR A 339 18.27 -8.48 10.96
CA TYR A 339 17.86 -7.11 10.57
C TYR A 339 18.53 -6.69 9.28
N VAL A 340 19.81 -7.02 9.07
CA VAL A 340 20.51 -6.74 7.81
C VAL A 340 19.86 -7.49 6.65
N GLU A 341 19.60 -8.79 6.84
CA GLU A 341 18.97 -9.64 5.83
C GLU A 341 17.59 -9.13 5.42
N TYR A 342 16.78 -8.68 6.38
CA TYR A 342 15.40 -8.26 6.14
C TYR A 342 15.29 -6.82 5.65
N ASN A 343 16.16 -5.92 6.10
CA ASN A 343 16.10 -4.52 5.71
C ASN A 343 16.90 -4.24 4.45
N PHE A 344 18.06 -4.89 4.24
CA PHE A 344 19.00 -4.45 3.21
C PHE A 344 19.35 -5.52 2.17
N GLU A 345 19.20 -6.81 2.46
CA GLU A 345 19.51 -7.86 1.49
C GLU A 345 18.32 -8.27 0.63
N THR A 346 18.55 -8.44 -0.67
CA THR A 346 17.52 -8.83 -1.63
C THR A 346 17.73 -10.24 -2.14
N PRO A 347 16.68 -11.08 -2.26
CA PRO A 347 16.78 -12.38 -2.90
C PRO A 347 16.83 -12.30 -4.44
N TYR A 348 16.71 -11.09 -5.00
CA TYR A 348 16.56 -10.89 -6.45
C TYR A 348 17.87 -10.59 -7.18
N LEU A 349 18.96 -10.32 -6.44
CA LEU A 349 20.28 -10.04 -7.00
C LEU A 349 21.27 -11.12 -6.60
N GLU A 350 22.28 -11.30 -7.45
CA GLU A 350 23.45 -12.09 -7.10
C GLU A 350 24.39 -11.28 -6.19
N GLY A 351 24.95 -11.93 -5.17
CA GLY A 351 25.86 -11.32 -4.20
C GLY A 351 25.16 -10.53 -3.09
N SER A 352 25.95 -9.82 -2.26
CA SER A 352 25.42 -8.96 -1.20
C SER A 352 24.97 -7.62 -1.78
N ARG A 353 23.70 -7.28 -1.55
CA ARG A 353 23.17 -5.95 -1.86
C ARG A 353 23.81 -4.88 -0.99
N VAL A 354 24.11 -5.20 0.27
CA VAL A 354 24.76 -4.28 1.22
C VAL A 354 26.14 -3.86 0.72
N GLU A 355 26.95 -4.79 0.25
CA GLU A 355 28.28 -4.48 -0.31
C GLU A 355 28.19 -3.61 -1.57
N GLN A 356 27.25 -3.92 -2.47
CA GLN A 356 27.00 -3.12 -3.67
C GLN A 356 26.53 -1.71 -3.33
N LEU A 357 25.61 -1.57 -2.36
CA LEU A 357 25.14 -0.29 -1.87
C LEU A 357 26.26 0.51 -1.19
N GLY A 358 27.09 -0.11 -0.35
CA GLY A 358 28.27 0.54 0.24
C GLY A 358 29.26 1.03 -0.81
N THR A 359 29.47 0.25 -1.87
CA THR A 359 30.30 0.64 -3.03
C THR A 359 29.71 1.86 -3.73
N LEU A 360 28.40 1.86 -4.02
CA LEU A 360 27.72 3.02 -4.59
C LEU A 360 27.89 4.26 -3.69
N LEU A 361 27.55 4.16 -2.40
CA LEU A 361 27.61 5.29 -1.47
C LEU A 361 29.02 5.89 -1.37
N LYS A 362 30.06 5.03 -1.41
CA LYS A 362 31.45 5.49 -1.48
C LYS A 362 31.71 6.30 -2.75
N LEU A 363 31.28 5.82 -3.92
CA LEU A 363 31.45 6.51 -5.21
C LEU A 363 30.64 7.81 -5.30
N LEU A 364 29.47 7.86 -4.66
CA LEU A 364 28.65 9.07 -4.58
C LEU A 364 29.33 10.15 -3.72
N ALA A 365 29.87 9.74 -2.57
CA ALA A 365 30.57 10.64 -1.64
C ALA A 365 31.89 11.18 -2.21
N HIS A 366 32.62 10.37 -2.99
CA HIS A 366 33.87 10.77 -3.64
C HIS A 366 33.99 10.15 -5.03
N ASP A 367 34.00 11.02 -6.03
CA ASP A 367 34.23 10.64 -7.41
C ASP A 367 35.73 10.60 -7.71
N ALA A 368 36.29 9.40 -7.85
CA ALA A 368 37.72 9.23 -8.10
C ALA A 368 38.16 9.79 -9.47
N GLU A 369 37.24 9.96 -10.43
CA GLU A 369 37.58 10.44 -11.78
C GLU A 369 37.72 11.96 -11.82
N THR A 370 36.86 12.68 -11.10
CA THR A 370 36.82 14.15 -11.08
C THR A 370 37.40 14.75 -9.81
N ASP A 371 37.71 13.93 -8.82
CA ASP A 371 38.03 14.30 -7.42
C ASP A 371 36.93 15.12 -6.73
N GLU A 372 35.71 15.11 -7.29
CA GLU A 372 34.57 15.77 -6.67
C GLU A 372 34.12 15.03 -5.41
N ARG A 373 33.76 15.80 -4.40
CA ARG A 373 33.24 15.28 -3.14
C ARG A 373 31.84 15.80 -2.87
N ARG A 374 31.01 14.97 -2.27
CA ARG A 374 29.60 15.24 -2.00
C ARG A 374 29.26 14.81 -0.58
N VAL A 375 28.34 15.54 0.03
CA VAL A 375 27.78 15.20 1.34
C VAL A 375 26.60 14.25 1.12
N LEU A 376 26.55 13.18 1.90
CA LEU A 376 25.40 12.26 1.93
C LEU A 376 24.66 12.42 3.25
N ALA A 377 23.33 12.53 3.18
CA ALA A 377 22.47 12.59 4.35
C ALA A 377 21.26 11.67 4.18
N VAL A 378 20.63 11.33 5.31
CA VAL A 378 19.38 10.58 5.35
C VAL A 378 18.29 11.46 5.94
N LEU A 379 17.13 11.49 5.29
CA LEU A 379 15.90 12.04 5.82
C LEU A 379 14.93 10.88 6.04
N THR A 380 14.17 10.88 7.14
CA THR A 380 13.20 9.81 7.40
C THR A 380 11.97 10.35 8.14
N VAL A 381 10.83 9.69 7.95
CA VAL A 381 9.61 9.88 8.75
C VAL A 381 9.41 8.76 9.76
N ASN A 382 10.40 7.90 9.97
CA ASN A 382 10.30 6.78 10.88
C ASN A 382 10.12 7.26 12.34
N GLU A 383 9.05 6.80 12.99
CA GLU A 383 8.68 7.17 14.36
C GLU A 383 9.68 6.67 15.41
N ALA A 384 10.55 5.71 15.07
CA ALA A 384 11.63 5.27 15.96
C ALA A 384 12.76 6.31 16.08
N GLY A 385 12.78 7.31 15.19
CA GLY A 385 13.69 8.45 15.23
C GLY A 385 15.07 8.22 14.57
N ALA A 386 15.86 9.29 14.47
CA ALA A 386 17.14 9.29 13.75
C ALA A 386 18.20 8.36 14.38
N ILE A 387 18.18 8.17 15.70
CA ILE A 387 19.10 7.26 16.40
C ILE A 387 18.83 5.80 15.98
N ALA A 388 17.56 5.39 15.88
CA ALA A 388 17.22 4.03 15.45
C ALA A 388 17.67 3.76 14.02
N VAL A 389 17.44 4.72 13.12
CA VAL A 389 17.92 4.64 11.73
C VAL A 389 19.45 4.55 11.67
N LEU A 390 20.16 5.36 12.45
CA LEU A 390 21.62 5.27 12.54
C LEU A 390 22.09 3.88 12.96
N ASN A 391 21.52 3.34 14.04
CA ASN A 391 21.92 2.04 14.56
C ASN A 391 21.63 0.92 13.55
N LEU A 392 20.52 1.00 12.81
CA LEU A 392 20.22 0.04 11.75
C LEU A 392 21.21 0.14 10.57
N LEU A 393 21.65 1.36 10.20
CA LEU A 393 22.71 1.56 9.21
C LEU A 393 24.09 1.10 9.72
N MET A 394 24.37 1.24 11.02
CA MET A 394 25.58 0.68 11.65
C MET A 394 25.56 -0.84 11.64
N MET A 395 24.40 -1.47 11.83
CA MET A 395 24.26 -2.92 11.71
C MET A 395 24.59 -3.41 10.29
N ALA A 396 24.28 -2.63 9.26
CA ALA A 396 24.62 -2.94 7.87
C ALA A 396 26.01 -2.43 7.45
N ASP A 397 26.80 -1.85 8.36
CA ASP A 397 28.09 -1.21 8.08
C ASP A 397 28.02 -0.07 7.02
N LEU A 398 26.85 0.55 6.85
CA LEU A 398 26.59 1.63 5.89
C LEU A 398 26.71 3.03 6.50
N ALA A 399 26.65 3.15 7.83
CA ALA A 399 26.62 4.45 8.52
C ALA A 399 27.83 5.35 8.17
N ASN A 400 29.00 4.76 7.91
CA ASN A 400 30.24 5.50 7.62
C ASN A 400 30.22 6.28 6.30
N HIS A 401 29.19 6.12 5.47
CA HIS A 401 29.05 6.88 4.24
C HIS A 401 28.26 8.19 4.41
N PHE A 402 27.57 8.37 5.55
CA PHE A 402 26.69 9.52 5.78
C PHE A 402 27.32 10.54 6.74
N SER A 403 27.01 11.81 6.51
CA SER A 403 27.40 12.92 7.39
C SER A 403 26.30 13.27 8.39
N ALA A 404 25.02 13.02 8.06
CA ALA A 404 23.89 13.29 8.94
C ALA A 404 22.67 12.40 8.65
N ILE A 405 21.83 12.23 9.66
CA ILE A 405 20.52 11.55 9.59
C ILE A 405 19.52 12.40 10.36
N TRP A 406 18.37 12.66 9.75
CA TRP A 406 17.33 13.54 10.27
C TRP A 406 15.99 12.81 10.28
N THR A 407 15.18 13.03 11.33
CA THR A 407 13.81 12.52 11.40
C THR A 407 12.80 13.66 11.55
N LEU A 408 11.70 13.56 10.81
CA LEU A 408 10.57 14.49 10.90
C LEU A 408 9.54 14.08 11.97
N SER A 409 9.67 12.86 12.52
CA SER A 409 8.72 12.26 13.47
C SER A 409 9.19 12.35 14.92
N THR A 410 10.03 13.35 15.22
CA THR A 410 10.66 13.51 16.54
C THR A 410 9.63 13.86 17.61
N ARG A 411 9.66 13.17 18.75
CA ARG A 411 8.86 13.55 19.92
C ARG A 411 9.47 14.78 20.60
N ILE A 412 8.63 15.59 21.24
CA ILE A 412 9.09 16.77 21.97
C ILE A 412 10.13 16.35 23.03
N GLY A 413 11.33 16.94 22.93
CA GLY A 413 12.45 16.67 23.84
C GLY A 413 13.38 15.54 23.41
N GLU A 414 13.08 14.82 22.34
CA GLU A 414 13.99 13.85 21.72
C GLU A 414 14.85 14.53 20.64
N PRO A 415 16.06 14.01 20.33
CA PRO A 415 16.90 14.56 19.28
C PRO A 415 16.29 14.29 17.90
N GLY A 416 16.14 15.35 17.10
CA GLY A 416 15.60 15.22 15.74
C GLY A 416 16.62 14.82 14.70
N GLY A 417 17.91 14.90 15.02
CA GLY A 417 18.98 14.48 14.14
C GLY A 417 20.17 13.87 14.85
N VAL A 418 20.99 13.19 14.07
CA VAL A 418 22.35 12.78 14.42
C VAL A 418 23.29 13.16 13.30
N TYR A 419 24.51 13.56 13.65
CA TYR A 419 25.52 14.00 12.70
C TYR A 419 26.89 13.44 13.07
N ARG A 420 27.75 13.32 12.05
CA ARG A 420 29.11 12.81 12.22
C ARG A 420 30.06 13.96 12.53
N HIS A 421 30.83 13.81 13.59
CA HIS A 421 31.87 14.74 14.03
C HIS A 421 33.18 13.95 14.16
N GLY A 422 34.03 14.02 13.13
CA GLY A 422 35.19 13.15 13.01
C GLY A 422 34.78 11.67 12.91
N SER A 423 35.23 10.84 13.85
CA SER A 423 34.86 9.42 13.94
C SER A 423 33.65 9.14 14.85
N GLN A 424 33.08 10.17 15.48
CA GLN A 424 32.00 10.02 16.45
C GLN A 424 30.67 10.53 15.90
N TRP A 425 29.58 9.93 16.35
CA TRP A 425 28.22 10.42 16.12
C TRP A 425 27.77 11.25 17.31
N LYS A 426 27.09 12.36 17.04
CA LYS A 426 26.47 13.24 18.04
C LYS A 426 25.01 13.46 17.68
N THR A 427 24.18 13.73 18.68
CA THR A 427 22.79 14.14 18.48
C THR A 427 22.67 15.66 18.31
N ASN A 428 21.70 16.12 17.53
CA ASN A 428 21.31 17.52 17.47
C ASN A 428 19.79 17.69 17.53
N ILE A 429 19.37 18.86 17.98
CA ILE A 429 17.99 19.33 17.85
C ILE A 429 17.91 20.06 16.52
N LEU A 430 17.03 19.60 15.62
CA LEU A 430 16.85 20.23 14.33
C LEU A 430 16.22 21.63 14.47
N PRO A 431 16.50 22.56 13.56
CA PRO A 431 15.71 23.79 13.44
C PRO A 431 14.23 23.41 13.34
N GLN A 432 13.37 23.98 14.19
CA GLN A 432 11.94 23.62 14.18
C GLN A 432 11.34 24.03 12.82
N PRO A 433 10.80 23.09 12.02
CA PRO A 433 9.97 23.47 10.89
C PRO A 433 8.72 24.16 11.43
N CYS A 434 8.25 25.20 10.74
CA CYS A 434 7.19 26.10 11.22
C CYS A 434 5.81 25.45 11.38
N ARG A 435 5.62 24.14 11.10
CA ARG A 435 4.29 23.50 11.03
C ARG A 435 4.27 22.06 11.55
N LYS A 436 3.06 21.59 11.90
CA LYS A 436 2.79 20.25 12.47
C LYS A 436 3.00 19.07 11.50
N LEU A 437 3.21 19.35 10.20
CA LEU A 437 3.49 18.36 9.17
C LEU A 437 4.62 18.92 8.31
N ALA A 438 5.86 18.63 8.69
CA ALA A 438 7.02 19.06 7.91
C ALA A 438 6.99 18.31 6.57
N VAL A 439 6.92 19.05 5.47
CA VAL A 439 7.06 18.52 4.11
C VAL A 439 8.53 18.63 3.71
N THR A 440 9.01 17.72 2.86
CA THR A 440 10.40 17.74 2.35
C THR A 440 10.82 19.10 1.78
N ALA A 441 9.88 19.83 1.16
CA ALA A 441 10.04 21.22 0.73
C ALA A 441 10.51 22.14 1.87
N GLU A 442 9.77 22.17 2.99
CA GLU A 442 10.10 23.01 4.16
C GLU A 442 11.46 22.63 4.76
N VAL A 443 11.83 21.35 4.69
CA VAL A 443 13.15 20.85 5.11
C VAL A 443 14.25 21.43 4.23
N LEU A 444 14.07 21.41 2.89
CA LEU A 444 15.04 21.97 1.96
C LEU A 444 15.18 23.48 2.11
N GLU A 445 14.08 24.21 2.26
CA GLU A 445 14.11 25.65 2.53
C GLU A 445 14.85 25.97 3.83
N SER A 446 14.50 25.27 4.91
CA SER A 446 15.16 25.42 6.22
C SER A 446 16.65 25.09 6.15
N LEU A 447 17.01 24.04 5.41
CA LEU A 447 18.40 23.63 5.19
C LEU A 447 19.19 24.71 4.45
N LEU A 448 18.62 25.30 3.40
CA LEU A 448 19.28 26.36 2.64
C LEU A 448 19.43 27.65 3.44
N ALA A 449 18.43 27.98 4.27
CA ALA A 449 18.48 29.15 5.15
C ALA A 449 19.47 28.96 6.32
N HIS A 450 19.57 27.73 6.87
CA HIS A 450 20.33 27.43 8.08
C HIS A 450 21.16 26.14 7.96
N PRO A 451 22.16 26.04 7.05
CA PRO A 451 22.91 24.80 6.84
C PRO A 451 23.58 24.26 8.12
N SER A 452 24.07 25.14 8.99
CA SER A 452 24.72 24.75 10.25
C SER A 452 23.76 24.20 11.31
N GLY A 453 22.45 24.44 11.19
CA GLY A 453 21.45 23.80 12.07
C GLY A 453 21.23 22.32 11.73
N TRP A 454 21.33 22.00 10.44
CA TRP A 454 21.18 20.65 9.91
C TRP A 454 22.50 19.86 9.89
N PHE A 455 23.63 20.57 9.76
CA PHE A 455 25.00 20.06 9.81
C PHE A 455 25.84 20.83 10.86
N PRO A 456 25.66 20.57 12.17
CA PRO A 456 26.35 21.32 13.23
C PRO A 456 27.88 21.20 13.19
N GLN A 457 28.42 20.17 12.56
CA GLN A 457 29.87 20.03 12.40
C GLN A 457 30.51 21.16 11.57
N ILE A 458 29.72 21.92 10.81
CA ILE A 458 30.20 23.11 10.09
C ILE A 458 30.61 24.22 11.08
N SER A 459 29.79 24.48 12.10
CA SER A 459 30.02 25.60 13.04
C SER A 459 31.01 25.26 14.15
N GLU A 460 31.12 23.98 14.51
CA GLU A 460 32.04 23.52 15.57
C GLU A 460 33.53 23.58 15.16
N GLY A 461 33.86 23.95 13.91
CA GLY A 461 35.25 24.06 13.41
C GLY A 461 36.01 22.73 13.38
N SER A 462 35.26 21.64 13.55
CA SER A 462 35.73 20.27 13.73
C SER A 462 35.33 19.37 12.56
N GLY A 463 34.41 19.81 11.71
CA GLY A 463 34.18 19.19 10.42
C GLY A 463 35.49 19.15 9.66
N GLU A 464 35.65 18.15 8.78
CA GLU A 464 36.68 18.29 7.76
C GLU A 464 36.44 19.63 7.08
N VAL A 465 37.47 20.51 7.00
CA VAL A 465 37.44 21.85 6.36
C VAL A 465 36.75 21.85 4.98
N MET A 466 36.64 20.66 4.42
CA MET A 466 35.92 20.29 3.22
C MET A 466 34.40 20.38 3.30
N GLU A 467 33.71 19.91 4.34
CA GLU A 467 32.23 19.91 4.39
C GLU A 467 31.68 21.35 4.41
N GLU A 468 32.31 22.24 5.18
CA GLU A 468 31.98 23.67 5.18
C GLU A 468 32.12 24.28 3.78
N LYS A 469 33.20 23.96 3.07
CA LYS A 469 33.42 24.43 1.69
C LYS A 469 32.39 23.85 0.73
N LEU A 470 32.04 22.57 0.86
CA LEU A 470 31.08 21.90 -0.01
C LEU A 470 29.67 22.48 0.18
N LEU A 471 29.25 22.73 1.42
CA LEU A 471 27.92 23.24 1.73
C LEU A 471 27.83 24.77 1.64
N SER A 472 28.96 25.47 1.49
CA SER A 472 28.96 26.90 1.18
C SER A 472 28.33 27.18 -0.18
N GLY A 473 27.39 28.13 -0.22
CA GLY A 473 26.63 28.45 -1.42
C GLY A 473 25.82 27.26 -1.96
N LEU A 474 25.27 26.43 -1.07
CA LEU A 474 24.31 25.40 -1.45
C LEU A 474 23.04 26.07 -2.01
N SER A 475 22.48 25.49 -3.07
CA SER A 475 21.20 25.88 -3.66
C SER A 475 20.38 24.62 -3.98
N LEU A 476 19.09 24.75 -4.29
CA LEU A 476 18.26 23.61 -4.71
C LEU A 476 18.86 22.86 -5.91
N ALA A 477 19.51 23.59 -6.83
CA ALA A 477 20.18 23.02 -7.98
C ALA A 477 21.37 22.11 -7.60
N ASN A 478 21.88 22.19 -6.37
CA ASN A 478 23.00 21.35 -5.91
C ASN A 478 22.55 20.11 -5.13
N ILE A 479 21.25 19.90 -4.93
CA ILE A 479 20.69 18.85 -4.08
C ILE A 479 20.04 17.78 -4.97
N VAL A 480 20.34 16.51 -4.72
CA VAL A 480 19.60 15.37 -5.26
C VAL A 480 18.80 14.71 -4.13
N LEU A 481 17.50 14.54 -4.33
CA LEU A 481 16.67 13.69 -3.48
C LEU A 481 16.59 12.28 -4.06
N VAL A 482 16.78 11.25 -3.22
CA VAL A 482 16.62 9.85 -3.60
C VAL A 482 15.55 9.22 -2.71
N ASP A 483 14.37 8.98 -3.26
CA ASP A 483 13.15 8.61 -2.52
C ASP A 483 12.29 7.66 -3.37
N ASP A 484 11.29 7.02 -2.81
CA ASP A 484 10.30 6.18 -3.51
C ASP A 484 9.15 7.00 -4.16
N ALA A 485 9.02 8.27 -3.78
CA ALA A 485 8.00 9.23 -4.24
C ALA A 485 6.54 8.74 -4.05
N ARG A 486 6.29 7.87 -3.05
CA ARG A 486 5.00 7.22 -2.82
C ARG A 486 4.05 7.99 -1.92
N THR A 487 4.54 8.98 -1.19
CA THR A 487 3.70 10.03 -0.61
C THR A 487 3.63 11.19 -1.61
N PRO A 488 2.71 11.17 -2.59
CA PRO A 488 2.21 12.45 -3.06
C PRO A 488 1.67 13.12 -1.80
N SER A 489 2.30 14.22 -1.36
CA SER A 489 1.73 15.01 -0.28
C SER A 489 0.29 15.31 -0.70
N PRO A 490 -0.73 14.85 0.06
CA PRO A 490 -2.13 15.08 -0.30
C PRO A 490 -2.49 16.57 -0.31
N PHE A 491 -1.55 17.45 0.05
CA PHE A 491 -1.67 18.91 0.05
C PHE A 491 -0.98 19.62 -1.12
N LEU A 492 -0.27 18.90 -2.00
CA LEU A 492 0.49 19.51 -3.11
C LEU A 492 -0.06 19.03 -4.45
N GLN A 493 -1.21 19.60 -4.81
CA GLN A 493 -1.64 19.64 -6.19
C GLN A 493 -1.17 20.98 -6.76
N ASP A 494 -0.29 20.89 -7.75
CA ASP A 494 0.36 21.97 -8.53
C ASP A 494 1.67 22.59 -8.03
N GLU A 495 2.14 22.32 -6.80
CA GLU A 495 3.52 22.66 -6.38
C GLU A 495 4.34 21.38 -6.16
N GLU A 496 4.65 20.77 -7.30
CA GLU A 496 5.80 19.93 -7.59
C GLU A 496 6.92 20.11 -6.57
N TYR A 497 7.42 19.03 -5.95
CA TYR A 497 8.64 19.01 -5.13
C TYR A 497 9.64 20.11 -5.49
N ASP A 498 9.98 21.00 -4.55
CA ASP A 498 11.01 22.05 -4.76
C ASP A 498 12.38 21.49 -5.14
N ALA A 499 12.58 20.18 -4.96
CA ALA A 499 13.74 19.50 -5.48
C ALA A 499 13.75 19.53 -7.02
N LEU A 500 14.73 20.26 -7.55
CA LEU A 500 15.02 20.34 -8.98
C LEU A 500 15.59 19.04 -9.53
N ARG A 501 16.19 18.20 -8.68
CA ARG A 501 16.77 16.91 -9.05
C ARG A 501 16.25 15.83 -8.12
N HIS A 502 15.60 14.84 -8.71
CA HIS A 502 14.97 13.76 -7.97
C HIS A 502 15.30 12.42 -8.62
N CYS A 503 15.56 11.43 -7.79
CA CYS A 503 15.72 10.06 -8.23
C CYS A 503 14.75 9.13 -7.48
N ARG A 504 13.77 8.62 -8.22
CA ARG A 504 12.75 7.71 -7.72
C ARG A 504 13.30 6.30 -7.69
N VAL A 505 13.26 5.63 -6.55
CA VAL A 505 13.69 4.24 -6.46
C VAL A 505 12.62 3.26 -6.94
N ALA A 506 13.04 2.03 -7.23
CA ALA A 506 12.10 0.95 -7.53
C ALA A 506 11.11 0.77 -6.37
N SER A 507 9.85 0.53 -6.69
CA SER A 507 8.83 0.18 -5.70
C SER A 507 7.98 -0.95 -6.26
N TYR A 508 7.85 -2.04 -5.51
CA TYR A 508 7.14 -3.24 -5.91
C TYR A 508 6.51 -3.96 -4.72
N ASP A 509 5.64 -4.91 -5.05
CA ASP A 509 4.95 -5.75 -4.08
C ASP A 509 5.27 -7.21 -4.41
N ASP A 510 5.76 -7.97 -3.44
CA ASP A 510 6.07 -9.39 -3.65
C ASP A 510 6.09 -10.17 -2.34
N GLU A 511 6.15 -11.51 -2.42
CA GLU A 511 6.48 -12.34 -1.27
C GLU A 511 7.89 -12.02 -0.78
N TYR A 512 8.01 -11.75 0.52
CA TYR A 512 9.27 -11.44 1.14
C TYR A 512 9.61 -12.44 2.22
N ARG A 513 10.48 -13.39 1.88
CA ARG A 513 11.03 -14.38 2.80
C ARG A 513 9.88 -15.10 3.54
N ASP A 514 9.91 -15.09 4.88
CA ASP A 514 8.89 -15.66 5.76
C ASP A 514 7.80 -14.65 6.19
N GLN A 515 7.85 -13.41 5.70
CA GLN A 515 6.89 -12.34 6.06
C GLN A 515 5.63 -12.33 5.17
N GLY A 516 5.58 -13.20 4.15
CA GLY A 516 4.50 -13.24 3.18
C GLY A 516 4.57 -12.06 2.20
N LEU A 517 3.43 -11.71 1.58
CA LEU A 517 3.35 -10.56 0.67
C LEU A 517 3.74 -9.28 1.44
N LEU A 518 4.79 -8.56 1.02
CA LEU A 518 5.13 -7.18 1.40
C LEU A 518 4.91 -6.20 0.22
N TRP A 519 4.48 -4.98 0.56
CA TRP A 519 3.98 -3.95 -0.38
C TRP A 519 4.84 -2.78 -0.11
N HIS A 520 5.04 -1.95 -1.13
CA HIS A 520 5.94 -0.82 -0.97
C HIS A 520 7.32 -1.36 -0.57
N MET A 521 7.67 -2.56 -1.03
CA MET A 521 9.05 -2.95 -1.03
C MET A 521 9.74 -2.07 -2.05
N GLY A 522 10.95 -1.63 -1.76
CA GLY A 522 11.64 -0.76 -2.67
C GLY A 522 13.13 -0.85 -2.52
N GLY A 523 13.80 0.20 -2.94
CA GLY A 523 15.18 0.44 -2.61
C GLY A 523 16.05 0.42 -3.84
N ILE A 524 17.15 1.17 -3.76
CA ILE A 524 18.16 1.20 -4.82
C ILE A 524 18.76 -0.20 -4.93
N GLY A 525 18.76 -0.79 -6.12
CA GLY A 525 19.29 -2.14 -6.31
C GLY A 525 18.44 -3.21 -5.63
N ALA A 526 17.16 -2.95 -5.41
CA ALA A 526 16.27 -3.96 -4.84
C ALA A 526 15.98 -5.10 -5.82
N ARG A 527 15.87 -4.77 -7.11
CA ARG A 527 15.53 -5.71 -8.21
C ARG A 527 16.54 -5.72 -9.34
N SER A 528 17.36 -4.67 -9.46
CA SER A 528 18.27 -4.49 -10.58
C SER A 528 19.55 -3.83 -10.12
N SER A 529 20.70 -4.47 -10.28
CA SER A 529 22.00 -3.85 -9.99
C SER A 529 22.31 -2.67 -10.93
N GLU A 530 21.64 -2.56 -12.08
CA GLU A 530 21.74 -1.41 -12.98
C GLU A 530 21.34 -0.09 -12.29
N ASP A 531 20.47 -0.16 -11.27
CA ASP A 531 20.01 0.98 -10.48
C ASP A 531 21.17 1.80 -9.91
N TYR A 532 22.23 1.12 -9.46
CA TYR A 532 23.44 1.76 -8.93
C TYR A 532 24.14 2.61 -9.99
N GLY A 533 24.27 2.07 -11.21
CA GLY A 533 24.88 2.77 -12.34
C GLY A 533 24.02 3.95 -12.80
N THR A 534 22.70 3.79 -12.84
CA THR A 534 21.76 4.86 -13.19
C THR A 534 21.85 6.02 -12.21
N LEU A 535 21.80 5.76 -10.90
CA LEU A 535 21.91 6.82 -9.88
C LEU A 535 23.28 7.50 -9.92
N LEU A 536 24.37 6.74 -10.06
CA LEU A 536 25.71 7.31 -10.15
C LEU A 536 25.88 8.22 -11.38
N SER A 537 25.39 7.76 -12.54
CA SER A 537 25.39 8.55 -13.78
C SER A 537 24.58 9.84 -13.62
N PHE A 538 23.42 9.77 -12.99
CA PHE A 538 22.58 10.94 -12.75
C PHE A 538 23.27 11.96 -11.83
N VAL A 539 23.90 11.52 -10.74
CA VAL A 539 24.58 12.42 -9.81
C VAL A 539 25.79 13.10 -10.47
N ARG A 540 26.50 12.40 -11.36
CA ARG A 540 27.65 12.93 -12.11
C ARG A 540 27.24 13.94 -13.17
N SER A 541 26.09 13.75 -13.81
CA SER A 541 25.65 14.58 -14.95
C SER A 541 24.13 14.66 -15.03
N PRO A 542 23.46 15.34 -14.07
CA PRO A 542 22.00 15.38 -14.00
C PRO A 542 21.34 16.02 -15.22
N TRP A 543 22.05 16.94 -15.89
CA TRP A 543 21.60 17.58 -17.14
C TRP A 543 21.41 16.61 -18.30
N ASN A 544 22.03 15.43 -18.28
CA ASN A 544 21.76 14.38 -19.28
C ASN A 544 20.39 13.70 -19.07
N HIS A 545 19.73 13.98 -17.96
CA HIS A 545 18.39 13.49 -17.61
C HIS A 545 17.31 14.60 -17.71
N ALA A 546 17.68 15.79 -18.19
CA ALA A 546 16.73 16.86 -18.46
C ALA A 546 15.76 16.45 -19.59
N GLY A 547 14.47 16.77 -19.43
CA GLY A 547 13.45 16.56 -20.47
C GLY A 547 12.87 15.13 -20.57
N GLN A 548 13.32 14.19 -19.74
CA GLN A 548 12.71 12.85 -19.67
C GLN A 548 11.28 12.84 -19.08
N LEU A 549 10.79 13.99 -18.59
CA LEU A 549 9.41 14.17 -18.09
C LEU A 549 8.34 13.71 -19.07
N THR A 550 8.59 13.74 -20.39
CA THR A 550 7.61 13.31 -21.39
C THR A 550 7.43 11.79 -21.48
N GLN A 551 8.38 10.99 -20.97
CA GLN A 551 8.29 9.52 -20.97
C GLN A 551 7.74 8.94 -19.67
N MET A 552 7.80 9.67 -18.56
CA MET A 552 6.94 9.39 -17.41
C MET A 552 5.53 9.83 -17.77
N THR A 553 4.78 8.97 -18.46
CA THR A 553 3.36 9.21 -18.71
C THR A 553 2.69 9.55 -17.39
N SER A 554 2.23 10.80 -17.32
CA SER A 554 1.50 11.42 -16.22
C SER A 554 0.66 10.43 -15.43
N ARG A 555 1.09 10.16 -14.18
CA ARG A 555 0.11 9.89 -13.14
C ARG A 555 -0.73 11.16 -13.00
N PRO A 556 -2.07 11.10 -13.15
CA PRO A 556 -2.93 12.27 -12.97
C PRO A 556 -2.83 12.80 -11.52
N SER A 557 -2.58 14.11 -11.33
CA SER A 557 -2.53 14.80 -10.02
C SER A 557 -3.50 16.00 -10.03
N PHE A 558 -4.47 16.14 -9.08
CA PHE A 558 -5.57 17.13 -9.24
C PHE A 558 -6.23 17.79 -7.99
N GLY A 559 -6.04 19.12 -7.86
CA GLY A 559 -6.45 20.13 -6.81
C GLY A 559 -7.72 20.01 -5.93
N PHE A 560 -7.60 20.25 -4.60
CA PHE A 560 -8.69 20.58 -3.64
C PHE A 560 -8.28 21.51 -2.46
N GLY A 561 -9.23 22.28 -1.91
CA GLY A 561 -9.05 23.27 -0.82
C GLY A 561 -9.92 23.03 0.43
N ALA A 562 -9.52 23.56 1.58
CA ALA A 562 -10.10 23.28 2.91
C ALA A 562 -10.87 24.46 3.54
N MET A 563 -11.90 24.14 4.33
CA MET A 563 -12.56 25.03 5.30
C MET A 563 -12.68 24.36 6.67
N ASP A 564 -12.47 25.16 7.72
CA ASP A 564 -12.67 24.79 9.13
C ASP A 564 -14.07 25.20 9.61
N THR A 565 -14.71 24.39 10.46
CA THR A 565 -15.71 24.84 11.46
C THR A 565 -15.90 23.83 12.62
N PRO A 566 -16.50 24.25 13.76
CA PRO A 566 -16.30 23.62 15.08
C PRO A 566 -17.46 22.76 15.64
N ARG A 567 -17.12 22.03 16.73
CA ARG A 567 -17.90 21.21 17.72
C ARG A 567 -19.19 21.89 18.26
N GLU A 568 -20.24 21.23 18.78
CA GLU A 568 -20.48 20.07 19.69
C GLU A 568 -21.95 19.57 19.48
N ASP A 569 -22.34 18.29 19.65
CA ASP A 569 -22.85 17.65 20.88
C ASP A 569 -23.11 16.13 20.67
N ASN A 570 -23.02 15.31 21.74
CA ASN A 570 -22.79 13.85 21.76
C ASN A 570 -23.99 12.89 21.47
N PRO A 571 -23.79 11.85 20.64
CA PRO A 571 -24.57 10.58 20.60
C PRO A 571 -23.77 9.23 20.71
N ILE A 572 -24.49 8.08 20.61
CA ILE A 572 -24.08 6.65 20.85
C ILE A 572 -24.87 5.67 19.87
N PRO A 573 -24.62 4.33 19.72
CA PRO A 573 -23.76 3.60 18.74
C PRO A 573 -24.41 2.42 17.90
N LEU A 574 -23.67 1.78 16.95
CA LEU A 574 -24.04 0.70 15.95
C LEU A 574 -23.10 -0.56 15.91
N GLN A 575 -23.39 -1.59 15.07
CA GLN A 575 -22.67 -2.91 14.93
C GLN A 575 -22.51 -3.45 13.53
N ARG A 576 -21.30 -3.98 13.36
CA ARG A 576 -20.67 -4.48 12.16
C ARG A 576 -20.67 -6.01 12.12
N SER A 577 -20.77 -6.61 10.93
CA SER A 577 -20.59 -8.06 10.76
C SER A 577 -19.16 -8.50 11.11
N LYS A 578 -19.03 -9.64 11.80
CA LYS A 578 -17.74 -10.24 12.22
C LYS A 578 -16.83 -10.53 11.02
N THR A 579 -15.55 -10.15 11.10
CA THR A 579 -14.46 -10.55 10.17
C THR A 579 -13.33 -11.32 10.88
N GLU A 580 -12.44 -11.91 10.08
CA GLU A 580 -11.59 -13.11 10.24
C GLU A 580 -10.61 -13.29 11.43
N GLN A 581 -10.39 -12.34 12.34
CA GLN A 581 -9.29 -12.53 13.31
C GLN A 581 -9.57 -13.51 14.46
N ASP A 582 -10.83 -13.78 14.79
CA ASP A 582 -11.19 -14.78 15.82
C ASP A 582 -11.03 -16.23 15.33
N LEU A 583 -10.85 -16.45 14.02
CA LEU A 583 -10.69 -17.79 13.42
C LEU A 583 -9.25 -18.10 13.01
N ALA A 584 -8.46 -17.11 12.57
CA ALA A 584 -7.03 -17.32 12.30
C ALA A 584 -6.22 -17.64 13.57
N GLN A 585 -6.70 -17.24 14.75
CA GLN A 585 -6.13 -17.63 16.06
C GLN A 585 -6.49 -19.06 16.49
N ARG A 586 -7.32 -19.80 15.73
CA ARG A 586 -7.44 -21.25 15.85
C ARG A 586 -6.47 -21.93 14.88
N LEU A 587 -5.22 -22.01 15.32
CA LEU A 587 -4.02 -22.53 14.67
C LEU A 587 -4.17 -23.63 13.58
N PRO A 588 -3.21 -23.69 12.62
CA PRO A 588 -3.12 -24.70 11.57
C PRO A 588 -2.77 -26.09 12.12
N GLN A 589 -3.60 -27.09 11.84
CA GLN A 589 -3.22 -28.50 12.02
C GLN A 589 -2.10 -28.95 11.06
N ALA A 590 -1.76 -28.17 10.04
CA ALA A 590 -0.68 -28.52 9.11
C ALA A 590 0.74 -28.13 9.61
N CYS A 591 0.85 -27.19 10.57
CA CYS A 591 2.13 -26.98 11.27
C CYS A 591 2.47 -28.19 12.16
N LYS A 592 1.43 -28.88 12.67
CA LYS A 592 1.59 -30.10 13.48
C LYS A 592 2.11 -31.31 12.69
N LYS A 593 1.86 -31.37 11.37
CA LYS A 593 2.40 -32.45 10.50
C LYS A 593 3.92 -32.33 10.33
N ARG A 594 4.44 -31.10 10.22
CA ARG A 594 5.89 -30.85 10.17
C ARG A 594 6.57 -31.00 11.54
N GLU A 595 5.87 -30.72 12.64
CA GLU A 595 6.39 -30.98 14.00
C GLU A 595 6.41 -32.48 14.36
N ALA A 596 5.49 -33.28 13.84
CA ALA A 596 5.50 -34.74 14.00
C ALA A 596 6.61 -35.41 13.18
N GLU A 597 6.82 -34.97 11.94
CA GLU A 597 7.90 -35.47 11.07
C GLU A 597 9.30 -35.03 11.55
N ALA A 598 9.43 -33.85 12.17
CA ALA A 598 10.68 -33.39 12.80
C ALA A 598 10.98 -34.08 14.15
N ALA A 599 9.97 -34.64 14.82
CA ALA A 599 10.10 -35.32 16.12
C ALA A 599 10.43 -36.83 16.01
N GLY A 600 10.57 -37.38 14.80
CA GLY A 600 11.00 -38.77 14.58
C GLY A 600 10.02 -39.84 15.06
N LEU A 601 8.72 -39.51 15.20
CA LEU A 601 7.69 -40.48 15.56
C LEU A 601 7.28 -41.31 14.33
N SER A 602 7.39 -42.64 14.44
CA SER A 602 7.14 -43.58 13.33
C SER A 602 5.65 -43.79 13.03
N ASP A 603 5.36 -44.10 11.77
CA ASP A 603 4.05 -44.19 11.11
C ASP A 603 2.97 -45.09 11.78
N GLU A 604 3.30 -45.99 12.70
CA GLU A 604 2.33 -46.96 13.23
C GLU A 604 1.37 -46.41 14.31
N MET A 605 1.63 -45.25 14.92
CA MET A 605 0.73 -44.68 15.96
C MET A 605 -0.35 -43.74 15.40
N ALA A 606 -0.17 -43.18 14.21
CA ALA A 606 -1.11 -42.23 13.60
C ALA A 606 -2.45 -42.89 13.20
N ASP A 607 -2.43 -44.18 12.84
CA ASP A 607 -3.62 -44.92 12.39
C ASP A 607 -4.50 -45.47 13.52
N SER A 608 -4.03 -45.46 14.78
CA SER A 608 -4.81 -45.98 15.91
C SER A 608 -5.77 -44.95 16.53
N VAL A 609 -5.51 -43.65 16.35
CA VAL A 609 -6.32 -42.58 16.96
C VAL A 609 -7.52 -42.19 16.09
N VAL A 610 -7.52 -42.55 14.81
CA VAL A 610 -8.65 -42.34 13.89
C VAL A 610 -9.77 -43.38 14.08
N ARG A 611 -9.52 -44.47 14.83
CA ARG A 611 -10.48 -45.58 15.02
C ARG A 611 -11.40 -45.48 16.24
N SER A 612 -11.43 -44.37 16.98
CA SER A 612 -12.26 -44.25 18.20
C SER A 612 -13.32 -43.14 18.17
N SER A 613 -13.98 -42.91 17.03
CA SER A 613 -15.20 -42.08 16.99
C SER A 613 -16.36 -42.82 16.33
N THR A 614 -17.51 -42.82 17.02
CA THR A 614 -18.86 -43.26 16.64
C THR A 614 -19.32 -44.65 17.13
N THR A 615 -19.56 -44.74 18.44
CA THR A 615 -20.69 -45.50 19.02
C THR A 615 -21.58 -44.49 19.75
N ASP A 616 -22.64 -44.07 19.06
CA ASP A 616 -24.03 -43.83 19.51
C ASP A 616 -24.76 -42.98 18.44
#